data_AF-A0A6M3KBV0-F1
#
_entry.id   AF-A0A6M3KBV0-F1
#
_cell.length_a   1.000
_cell.length_b   1.000
_cell.length_c   1.000
_cell.angle_alpha   90.00
_cell.angle_beta   90.00
_cell.angle_gamma   90.00
#
_symmetry.space_group_name_H-M   'P 1'
#
loop_
_entity.id
_entity.type
_entity.pdbx_description
1 polymer ?
#
loop_
_entity_poly.entity_id
_entity_poly.type
_entity_poly.pdbx_seq_one_letter_code
_entity_poly.pdbx_strand_id
1 'polypeptide(L)' 'MPLAVDRLTDNSTPKAIREAISQTISYLMKHEGKSQKEAAGQAYGMARDNTGKELRE' A
#
# COMPACT_ATOMS: atom_id res chain seq x y z
N MET A 1 6.46 -12.64 1.92
CA MET A 1 6.98 -11.64 2.89
C MET A 1 5.83 -10.69 3.22
N PRO A 2 5.72 -10.16 4.45
CA PRO A 2 4.70 -9.16 4.74
C PRO A 2 4.92 -7.93 3.86
N LEU A 3 3.84 -7.38 3.30
CA LEU A 3 3.92 -6.19 2.46
C LEU A 3 4.21 -4.98 3.36
N ALA A 4 4.78 -3.91 2.79
CA ALA A 4 5.05 -2.72 3.57
C ALA A 4 3.76 -2.09 4.14
N VAL A 5 2.64 -2.26 3.42
CA VAL A 5 1.30 -1.84 3.88
C VAL A 5 0.77 -2.64 5.09
N ASP A 6 1.22 -3.89 5.32
CA ASP A 6 0.84 -4.69 6.50
C ASP A 6 1.39 -4.11 7.81
N ARG A 7 2.41 -3.24 7.72
CA ARG A 7 3.01 -2.57 8.88
C ARG A 7 2.37 -1.22 9.19
N LEU A 8 1.41 -0.77 8.37
CA LEU A 8 0.71 0.47 8.60
C LEU A 8 -0.31 0.34 9.74
N THR A 9 -0.45 1.42 10.47
CA THR A 9 -1.39 1.59 11.60
C THR A 9 -2.13 2.92 11.46
N ASP A 10 -3.19 3.11 12.23
CA ASP A 10 -3.95 4.36 12.32
C ASP A 10 -3.08 5.58 12.70
N ASN A 11 -1.98 5.36 13.41
CA ASN A 11 -1.04 6.43 13.79
C ASN A 11 0.05 6.71 12.74
N SER A 12 0.05 5.97 11.62
CA SER A 12 1.03 6.16 10.55
C SER A 12 0.87 7.54 9.91
N THR A 13 2.00 8.20 9.66
CA THR A 13 2.03 9.52 9.01
C THR A 13 1.70 9.40 7.52
N PRO A 14 1.17 10.46 6.88
CA PRO A 14 0.91 10.44 5.44
C PRO A 14 2.14 10.08 4.60
N LYS A 15 3.33 10.47 5.05
CA LYS A 15 4.59 10.12 4.39
C LYS A 15 4.86 8.61 4.47
N ALA A 16 4.75 8.02 5.65
CA ALA A 16 4.95 6.57 5.85
C ALA A 16 3.95 5.74 5.03
N ILE A 17 2.70 6.20 4.94
CA ILE A 17 1.66 5.53 4.14
C ILE A 17 2.04 5.54 2.64
N ARG A 18 2.45 6.70 2.10
CA ARG A 18 2.87 6.80 0.68
C ARG A 18 4.10 5.95 0.37
N GLU A 19 5.08 5.92 1.27
CA GLU A 19 6.28 5.07 1.13
C GLU A 19 5.90 3.59 1.13
N ALA A 20 5.05 3.16 2.07
CA ALA A 20 4.58 1.78 2.16
C ALA A 20 3.77 1.35 0.93
N ILE A 21 2.90 2.21 0.42
CA ILE A 21 2.16 1.98 -0.83
C ILE A 21 3.13 1.82 -2.00
N SER A 22 4.10 2.73 -2.15
CA SER A 22 5.07 2.68 -3.26
C SER A 22 5.92 1.41 -3.25
N GLN A 23 6.36 0.98 -2.05
CA GLN A 23 7.10 -0.27 -1.88
C GLN A 23 6.22 -1.50 -2.21
N THR A 24 4.95 -1.47 -1.78
CA THR A 24 3.99 -2.54 -2.04
C THR A 24 3.66 -2.65 -3.53
N ILE A 25 3.49 -1.53 -4.23
CA ILE A 25 3.30 -1.50 -5.69
C ILE A 25 4.49 -2.15 -6.39
N SER A 26 5.71 -1.74 -6.05
CA SER A 26 6.93 -2.32 -6.63
C SER A 26 7.03 -3.83 -6.36
N TYR A 27 6.62 -4.28 -5.17
CA TYR A 27 6.61 -5.70 -4.84
C TYR A 27 5.60 -6.47 -5.68
N LEU A 28 4.35 -6.01 -5.76
CA LEU A 28 3.29 -6.65 -6.54
C LEU A 28 3.62 -6.71 -8.03
N MET A 29 4.22 -5.64 -8.58
CA MET A 29 4.67 -5.62 -9.97
C MET A 29 5.80 -6.64 -10.23
N LYS A 30 6.79 -6.72 -9.34
CA LYS A 30 7.96 -7.60 -9.53
C LYS A 30 7.70 -9.06 -9.22
N HIS A 31 6.89 -9.35 -8.20
CA HIS A 31 6.70 -10.72 -7.70
C HIS A 31 5.42 -11.38 -8.20
N GLU A 32 4.35 -10.62 -8.40
CA GLU A 32 3.08 -11.17 -8.91
C GLU A 32 2.85 -10.84 -10.39
N GLY A 33 3.74 -10.07 -11.03
CA GLY A 33 3.60 -9.68 -12.43
C GLY A 33 2.39 -8.77 -12.69
N LYS A 34 1.84 -8.15 -11.64
CA LYS A 34 0.65 -7.28 -11.74
C LYS A 34 0.97 -6.01 -12.50
N SER A 35 -0.03 -5.51 -13.24
CA SER A 35 0.06 -4.18 -13.84
C SER A 35 0.17 -3.11 -12.76
N GLN A 36 0.85 -2.00 -13.07
CA GLN A 36 0.99 -0.87 -12.14
C GLN A 36 -0.35 -0.40 -11.58
N LYS A 37 -1.40 -0.40 -12.41
CA LYS A 37 -2.76 0.01 -12.00
C LYS A 37 -3.38 -0.96 -10.99
N GLU A 38 -3.24 -2.25 -11.21
CA GLU A 38 -3.76 -3.29 -10.31
C GLU A 38 -3.00 -3.31 -8.99
N ALA A 39 -1.68 -3.25 -9.06
CA ALA A 39 -0.80 -3.15 -7.91
C ALA A 39 -1.10 -1.91 -7.06
N ALA A 40 -1.33 -0.76 -7.70
CA ALA A 40 -1.74 0.47 -7.02
C ALA A 40 -3.10 0.30 -6.35
N GLY A 41 -4.14 -0.11 -7.08
CA GLY A 41 -5.47 -0.31 -6.51
C GLY A 41 -5.46 -1.23 -5.29
N GLN A 42 -4.72 -2.33 -5.35
CA GLN A 42 -4.55 -3.25 -4.23
C GLN A 42 -3.78 -2.62 -3.07
N ALA A 43 -2.66 -1.95 -3.33
CA ALA A 43 -1.85 -1.32 -2.28
C ALA A 43 -2.60 -0.20 -1.55
N TYR A 44 -3.36 0.65 -2.27
CA TYR A 44 -4.19 1.69 -1.69
C TYR A 44 -5.36 1.09 -0.89
N GLY A 45 -6.01 0.03 -1.39
CA GLY A 45 -7.04 -0.69 -0.67
C GLY A 45 -6.52 -1.25 0.66
N MET A 46 -5.42 -2.00 0.61
CA MET A 46 -4.77 -2.55 1.81
C MET A 46 -4.32 -1.47 2.81
N ALA A 47 -3.76 -0.37 2.32
CA ALA A 47 -3.37 0.75 3.18
C ALA A 47 -4.59 1.41 3.85
N ARG A 48 -5.72 1.53 3.15
CA ARG A 48 -6.97 2.06 3.72
C ARG A 48 -7.53 1.13 4.79
N ASP A 49 -7.58 -0.17 4.52
CA ASP A 49 -8.03 -1.18 5.49
C ASP A 49 -7.15 -1.20 6.76
N ASN A 50 -5.83 -1.14 6.61
CA ASN A 50 -4.91 -1.19 7.76
C ASN A 50 -4.83 0.11 8.56
N THR A 51 -4.98 1.27 7.92
CA THR A 51 -4.91 2.56 8.63
C THR A 51 -6.27 3.03 9.15
N GLY A 52 -7.38 2.50 8.63
CA GLY A 52 -8.73 3.02 8.87
C GLY A 52 -8.94 4.45 8.39
N LYS A 53 -7.94 5.06 7.75
CA LYS A 53 -8.03 6.41 7.18
C LYS A 53 -8.53 6.29 5.76
N GLU A 54 -9.57 7.03 5.42
CA GLU A 54 -9.90 7.28 4.02
C GLU A 54 -8.71 7.99 3.37
N LEU A 55 -7.86 7.22 2.69
CA LEU A 55 -6.89 7.75 1.75
C LEU A 55 -7.69 8.25 0.55
N ARG A 56 -8.30 9.44 0.69
CA ARG A 56 -8.96 10.11 -0.42
C ARG A 56 -7.91 10.43 -1.49
N GLU A 57 -8.27 10.06 -2.71
CA GLU A 57 -7.52 10.21 -3.96
C GLU A 57 -7.01 11.64 -4.21
#